data_AF-A0A8T3ME93-F1
#
_entry.id   AF-A0A8T3ME93-F1
#
_cell.length_a   1.000
_cell.length_b   1.000
_cell.length_c   1.000
_cell.angle_alpha   90.00
_cell.angle_beta   90.00
_cell.angle_gamma   90.00
#
_symmetry.space_group_name_H-M   'P 1'
#
loop_
_entity.id
_entity.type
_entity.pdbx_description
1 polymer ?
#
loop_
_entity_poly.entity_id
_entity_poly.type
_entity_poly.pdbx_seq_one_letter_code
_entity_poly.pdbx_strand_id
1 'polypeptide(L)'
;MHRSLLRLSTFALAAVFTAAACAQSAPGTSQASPTTAPSAAPSASAAAVTLTSKSSDLRTALNLQLTEHVYLAGFAVAEALLGNTPGFEGGAAALDQNTVELGKTISAAYGADAEKRFLELWRAHIGMFVAYTQGAAKNDAAAKQKAVADLDGYRKDFDAFLSGANPNLPKGAVAELLVPHVQHIAAAVDGIAAGDFAKGFDSLKTAADHSQKIADPLAGAVAKQFPDKFPGNGASKAVDLRVSMNNLLGSHVYLAGLPVRMALAGSDPGFKAGAAALDKNTVELSKNIGSVYGAPAEARFLELWRAHIGMFVAYTQGAAKNDAAAKDKAVKDLDGYRRDFDAFLSGANPNLPKGAVEQLLVMHVNGIAKSVDQLAAKDYKTGYSSLKTAEDHSQMLADPITAAIVKQFPDKLGN
;
A
#
# COMPACT_ATOMS: atom_id res chain seq x y z
N MET A 1 -12.22 -12.67 33.32
CA MET A 1 -11.95 -13.20 31.97
C MET A 1 -10.47 -13.55 31.89
N HIS A 2 -10.13 -14.83 31.80
CA HIS A 2 -8.75 -15.33 31.89
C HIS A 2 -7.94 -14.94 30.64
N ARG A 3 -6.88 -14.14 30.83
CA ARG A 3 -5.86 -13.89 29.80
C ARG A 3 -4.92 -15.10 29.76
N SER A 4 -4.98 -15.89 28.69
CA SER A 4 -4.02 -16.96 28.44
C SER A 4 -2.68 -16.37 28.03
N LEU A 5 -1.61 -16.71 28.74
CA LEU A 5 -0.24 -16.28 28.47
C LEU A 5 0.30 -17.09 27.28
N LEU A 6 0.50 -16.45 26.12
CA LEU A 6 1.07 -17.11 24.95
C LEU A 6 2.60 -17.02 24.90
N ARG A 7 3.26 -18.17 24.69
CA ARG A 7 4.67 -18.30 24.29
C ARG A 7 4.70 -18.44 22.76
N LEU A 8 5.34 -17.51 22.06
CA LEU A 8 5.67 -17.66 20.64
C LEU A 8 7.15 -18.01 20.47
N SER A 9 7.40 -19.09 19.73
CA SER A 9 8.73 -19.63 19.41
C SER A 9 9.22 -19.12 18.05
N THR A 10 10.49 -18.77 17.95
CA THR A 10 11.19 -18.32 16.73
C THR A 10 11.49 -19.48 15.77
N PHE A 11 11.16 -19.35 14.48
CA PHE A 11 11.62 -20.26 13.41
C PHE A 11 12.20 -19.49 12.22
N ALA A 12 13.32 -19.99 11.70
CA ALA A 12 14.04 -19.47 10.52
C ALA A 12 13.72 -20.31 9.27
N LEU A 13 13.53 -19.66 8.12
CA LEU A 13 13.19 -20.31 6.85
C LEU A 13 14.35 -20.19 5.84
N ALA A 14 14.77 -21.33 5.28
CA ALA A 14 15.85 -21.43 4.28
C ALA A 14 15.28 -21.49 2.85
N ALA A 15 15.97 -20.85 1.90
CA ALA A 15 15.59 -20.76 0.48
C ALA A 15 16.50 -21.63 -0.41
N VAL A 16 15.90 -22.26 -1.44
CA VAL A 16 16.59 -23.01 -2.51
C VAL A 16 16.34 -22.28 -3.84
N PHE A 17 17.41 -22.01 -4.59
CA PHE A 17 17.37 -21.43 -5.94
C PHE A 17 17.77 -22.47 -6.99
N THR A 18 17.09 -22.45 -8.15
CA THR A 18 17.62 -22.97 -9.42
C THR A 18 17.34 -21.97 -10.53
N ALA A 19 18.33 -21.77 -11.39
CA ALA A 19 18.33 -20.85 -12.53
C ALA A 19 18.54 -21.64 -13.82
N ALA A 20 17.96 -21.16 -14.93
CA ALA A 20 18.49 -21.39 -16.28
C ALA A 20 17.94 -20.32 -17.23
N ALA A 21 18.86 -19.70 -17.98
CA ALA A 21 18.62 -18.78 -19.08
C ALA A 21 18.66 -19.52 -20.43
N CYS A 22 18.10 -18.92 -21.48
CA CYS A 22 18.84 -18.56 -22.71
C CYS A 22 17.92 -17.90 -23.75
N ALA A 23 18.49 -16.91 -24.44
CA ALA A 23 17.91 -16.15 -25.54
C ALA A 23 18.08 -16.85 -26.90
N GLN A 24 17.33 -16.41 -27.91
CA GLN A 24 17.75 -16.40 -29.32
C GLN A 24 16.86 -15.49 -30.17
N SER A 25 17.44 -15.01 -31.28
CA SER A 25 17.02 -13.87 -32.11
C SER A 25 16.94 -14.22 -33.61
N ALA A 26 16.34 -13.28 -34.38
CA ALA A 26 16.39 -13.04 -35.84
C ALA A 26 15.30 -13.71 -36.74
N PRO A 27 15.06 -13.26 -38.00
CA PRO A 27 15.21 -11.93 -38.63
C PRO A 27 14.02 -11.45 -39.53
N GLY A 28 14.04 -10.14 -39.82
CA GLY A 28 13.61 -9.34 -40.99
C GLY A 28 12.59 -9.79 -42.06
N THR A 29 11.79 -8.82 -42.55
CA THR A 29 11.69 -8.43 -43.99
C THR A 29 10.98 -7.08 -44.17
N SER A 30 11.39 -6.36 -45.21
CA SER A 30 11.10 -4.98 -45.61
C SER A 30 9.78 -4.78 -46.38
N GLN A 31 9.18 -3.58 -46.33
CA GLN A 31 8.53 -2.98 -47.52
C GLN A 31 8.31 -1.45 -47.43
N ALA A 32 8.74 -0.81 -48.52
CA ALA A 32 8.44 0.48 -49.17
C ALA A 32 7.72 1.65 -48.46
N SER A 33 8.33 2.82 -48.60
CA SER A 33 7.77 4.17 -48.39
C SER A 33 6.97 4.68 -49.61
N PRO A 34 6.07 5.65 -49.39
CA PRO A 34 5.87 6.74 -50.34
C PRO A 34 6.04 8.12 -49.71
N THR A 35 6.58 9.02 -50.52
CA THR A 35 6.89 10.43 -50.27
C THR A 35 5.64 11.30 -50.38
N THR A 36 5.42 12.22 -49.44
CA THR A 36 4.53 13.40 -49.61
C THR A 36 5.18 14.66 -49.02
N ALA A 37 4.92 15.79 -49.69
CA ALA A 37 5.55 17.11 -49.55
C ALA A 37 5.20 17.85 -48.24
N PRO A 38 5.88 18.98 -47.91
CA PRO A 38 5.97 19.49 -46.53
C PRO A 38 4.70 20.22 -46.11
N SER A 39 4.09 19.74 -45.03
CA SER A 39 3.03 20.45 -44.29
C SER A 39 3.66 21.28 -43.18
N ALA A 40 3.11 22.48 -42.96
CA ALA A 40 3.57 23.49 -42.03
C ALA A 40 3.92 22.92 -40.64
N ALA A 41 5.03 23.41 -40.07
CA ALA A 41 5.47 23.05 -38.73
C ALA A 41 4.34 23.32 -37.71
N PRO A 42 3.92 22.30 -36.93
CA PRO A 42 3.08 22.57 -35.76
C PRO A 42 3.93 23.36 -34.77
N SER A 43 3.36 24.45 -34.24
CA SER A 43 3.80 25.10 -33.01
C SER A 43 4.25 24.06 -32.00
N ALA A 44 5.37 24.32 -31.32
CA ALA A 44 5.97 23.46 -30.31
C ALA A 44 4.90 22.70 -29.51
N SER A 45 4.74 21.41 -29.83
CA SER A 45 3.96 20.49 -28.99
C SER A 45 4.50 20.67 -27.59
N ALA A 46 3.63 21.05 -26.64
CA ALA A 46 3.95 20.88 -25.24
C ALA A 46 4.52 19.46 -25.09
N ALA A 47 5.73 19.34 -24.54
CA ALA A 47 6.36 18.04 -24.37
C ALA A 47 5.39 17.13 -23.60
N ALA A 48 5.16 15.91 -24.10
CA ALA A 48 4.22 15.00 -23.49
C ALA A 48 4.60 14.77 -22.01
N VAL A 49 3.68 15.07 -21.10
CA VAL A 49 3.88 14.86 -19.66
C VAL A 49 4.11 13.36 -19.44
N THR A 50 5.34 12.99 -19.08
CA THR A 50 5.73 11.59 -18.94
C THR A 50 5.41 11.13 -17.52
N LEU A 51 4.31 10.37 -17.39
CA LEU A 51 3.85 9.82 -16.11
C LEU A 51 4.64 8.58 -15.67
N THR A 52 5.10 7.78 -16.63
CA THR A 52 5.74 6.49 -16.40
C THR A 52 7.20 6.52 -16.86
N SER A 53 8.07 6.08 -15.98
CA SER A 53 9.52 6.00 -16.13
C SER A 53 10.06 5.07 -15.06
N LYS A 54 11.29 4.59 -15.20
CA LYS A 54 11.90 3.74 -14.16
C LYS A 54 12.09 4.49 -12.84
N SER A 55 12.36 5.80 -12.88
CA SER A 55 12.42 6.65 -11.69
C SER A 55 11.06 6.77 -10.99
N SER A 56 9.98 7.07 -11.73
CA SER A 56 8.64 7.18 -11.17
C SER A 56 8.08 5.83 -10.69
N ASP A 57 8.40 4.73 -11.37
CA ASP A 57 8.01 3.37 -10.97
C ASP A 57 8.71 2.96 -9.67
N LEU A 58 10.00 3.27 -9.52
CA LEU A 58 10.72 3.03 -8.27
C LEU A 58 10.08 3.81 -7.11
N ARG A 59 9.75 5.10 -7.34
CA ARG A 59 9.10 5.93 -6.32
C ARG A 59 7.73 5.39 -5.93
N THR A 60 6.90 5.03 -6.89
CA THR A 60 5.57 4.43 -6.62
C THR A 60 5.72 3.10 -5.88
N ALA A 61 6.63 2.22 -6.31
CA ALA A 61 6.84 0.92 -5.68
C ALA A 61 7.30 1.03 -4.23
N LEU A 62 8.31 1.86 -3.93
CA LEU A 62 8.79 2.05 -2.55
C LEU A 62 7.70 2.63 -1.64
N ASN A 63 6.90 3.56 -2.16
CA ASN A 63 5.78 4.15 -1.42
C ASN A 63 4.70 3.11 -1.06
N LEU A 64 4.27 2.31 -2.04
CA LEU A 64 3.27 1.25 -1.82
C LEU A 64 3.80 0.18 -0.87
N GLN A 65 5.03 -0.32 -1.10
CA GLN A 65 5.62 -1.39 -0.30
C GLN A 65 5.84 -0.97 1.16
N LEU A 66 6.30 0.25 1.42
CA LEU A 66 6.50 0.74 2.79
C LEU A 66 5.17 1.06 3.50
N THR A 67 4.18 1.57 2.76
CA THR A 67 2.82 1.77 3.29
C THR A 67 2.18 0.43 3.68
N GLU A 68 2.26 -0.56 2.79
CA GLU A 68 1.80 -1.93 3.03
C GLU A 68 2.50 -2.53 4.25
N HIS A 69 3.83 -2.38 4.37
CA HIS A 69 4.61 -2.90 5.49
C HIS A 69 4.03 -2.47 6.84
N VAL A 70 3.66 -1.19 6.97
CA VAL A 70 3.06 -0.64 8.19
C VAL A 70 1.72 -1.29 8.48
N TYR A 71 0.83 -1.42 7.50
CA TYR A 71 -0.48 -2.02 7.71
C TYR A 71 -0.40 -3.50 8.05
N LEU A 72 0.42 -4.29 7.34
CA LEU A 72 0.63 -5.70 7.64
C LEU A 72 1.22 -5.92 9.04
N ALA A 73 2.16 -5.07 9.45
CA ALA A 73 2.70 -5.08 10.82
C ALA A 73 1.60 -4.74 11.84
N GLY A 74 0.79 -3.71 11.56
CA GLY A 74 -0.35 -3.34 12.40
C GLY A 74 -1.37 -4.46 12.55
N PHE A 75 -1.68 -5.19 11.47
CA PHE A 75 -2.56 -6.37 11.52
C PHE A 75 -1.96 -7.49 12.37
N ALA A 76 -0.71 -7.87 12.14
CA ALA A 76 -0.06 -8.91 12.93
C ALA A 76 -0.06 -8.55 14.43
N VAL A 77 0.27 -7.30 14.76
CA VAL A 77 0.22 -6.78 16.14
C VAL A 77 -1.19 -6.85 16.72
N ALA A 78 -2.21 -6.41 15.98
CA ALA A 78 -3.59 -6.48 16.43
C ALA A 78 -4.02 -7.92 16.71
N GLU A 79 -3.70 -8.87 15.82
CA GLU A 79 -4.01 -10.28 16.02
C GLU A 79 -3.31 -10.88 17.24
N ALA A 80 -2.04 -10.54 17.46
CA ALA A 80 -1.30 -10.97 18.64
C ALA A 80 -1.94 -10.43 19.93
N LEU A 81 -2.32 -9.14 19.96
CA LEU A 81 -2.93 -8.50 21.12
C LEU A 81 -4.35 -9.03 21.42
N LEU A 82 -5.07 -9.45 20.37
CA LEU A 82 -6.38 -10.09 20.48
C LEU A 82 -6.30 -11.60 20.79
N GLY A 83 -5.10 -12.18 20.86
CA GLY A 83 -4.88 -13.59 21.17
C GLY A 83 -5.20 -14.55 20.03
N ASN A 84 -5.24 -14.07 18.78
CA ASN A 84 -5.53 -14.88 17.60
C ASN A 84 -4.24 -15.35 16.91
N THR A 85 -3.65 -16.43 17.44
CA THR A 85 -2.37 -16.97 16.97
C THR A 85 -2.36 -17.30 15.47
N PRO A 86 -3.35 -18.00 14.89
CA PRO A 86 -3.33 -18.26 13.45
C PRO A 86 -3.45 -16.98 12.62
N GLY A 87 -4.16 -15.96 13.13
CA GLY A 87 -4.24 -14.63 12.52
C GLY A 87 -2.91 -13.89 12.53
N PHE A 88 -2.18 -13.97 13.64
CA PHE A 88 -0.82 -13.46 13.77
C PHE A 88 0.13 -14.16 12.79
N GLU A 89 0.11 -15.49 12.73
CA GLU A 89 0.98 -16.27 11.84
C GLU A 89 0.74 -15.92 10.36
N GLY A 90 -0.53 -15.82 9.95
CA GLY A 90 -0.87 -15.37 8.60
C GLY A 90 -0.38 -13.95 8.31
N GLY A 91 -0.52 -13.03 9.28
CA GLY A 91 -0.11 -11.64 9.13
C GLY A 91 1.41 -11.49 9.08
N ALA A 92 2.13 -12.23 9.93
CA ALA A 92 3.58 -12.29 9.93
C ALA A 92 4.13 -12.87 8.62
N ALA A 93 3.47 -13.90 8.06
CA ALA A 93 3.85 -14.45 6.77
C ALA A 93 3.68 -13.42 5.63
N ALA A 94 2.57 -12.67 5.62
CA ALA A 94 2.36 -11.60 4.65
C ALA A 94 3.38 -10.46 4.82
N LEU A 95 3.68 -10.08 6.06
CA LEU A 95 4.69 -9.07 6.38
C LEU A 95 6.10 -9.48 5.91
N ASP A 96 6.47 -10.74 6.07
CA ASP A 96 7.75 -11.25 5.56
C ASP A 96 7.78 -11.33 4.03
N GLN A 97 6.66 -11.64 3.38
CA GLN A 97 6.56 -11.57 1.93
C GLN A 97 6.83 -10.14 1.43
N ASN A 98 6.17 -9.13 2.00
CA ASN A 98 6.44 -7.72 1.70
C ASN A 98 7.90 -7.35 2.00
N THR A 99 8.50 -7.87 3.08
CA THR A 99 9.92 -7.70 3.41
C THR A 99 10.84 -8.23 2.31
N VAL A 100 10.55 -9.41 1.76
CA VAL A 100 11.29 -9.99 0.64
C VAL A 100 11.13 -9.16 -0.63
N GLU A 101 9.93 -8.64 -0.91
CA GLU A 101 9.67 -7.77 -2.05
C GLU A 101 10.42 -6.43 -1.96
N LEU A 102 10.47 -5.81 -0.78
CA LEU A 102 11.33 -4.66 -0.49
C LEU A 102 12.81 -4.99 -0.71
N GLY A 103 13.25 -6.16 -0.23
CA GLY A 103 14.61 -6.65 -0.46
C GLY A 103 14.97 -6.73 -1.95
N LYS A 104 14.06 -7.24 -2.79
CA LYS A 104 14.22 -7.27 -4.25
C LYS A 104 14.29 -5.87 -4.87
N THR A 105 13.50 -4.92 -4.38
CA THR A 105 13.58 -3.51 -4.80
C THR A 105 14.96 -2.92 -4.51
N ILE A 106 15.53 -3.21 -3.34
CA ILE A 106 16.91 -2.81 -2.98
C ILE A 106 17.94 -3.53 -3.87
N SER A 107 17.74 -4.83 -4.12
CA SER A 107 18.60 -5.66 -4.98
C SER A 107 18.69 -5.10 -6.40
N ALA A 108 17.58 -4.62 -6.97
CA ALA A 108 17.57 -4.03 -8.30
C ALA A 108 18.51 -2.81 -8.42
N ALA A 109 18.69 -2.05 -7.33
CA ALA A 109 19.60 -0.92 -7.28
C ALA A 109 21.05 -1.34 -6.96
N TYR A 110 21.23 -2.09 -5.87
CA TYR A 110 22.55 -2.31 -5.22
C TYR A 110 23.08 -3.75 -5.26
N GLY A 111 22.31 -4.71 -5.79
CA GLY A 111 22.70 -6.12 -5.90
C GLY A 111 22.42 -6.99 -4.67
N ALA A 112 22.75 -8.27 -4.80
CA ALA A 112 22.35 -9.32 -3.85
C ALA A 112 22.96 -9.17 -2.44
N ASP A 113 24.18 -8.65 -2.32
CA ASP A 113 24.81 -8.44 -1.02
C ASP A 113 24.09 -7.34 -0.21
N ALA A 114 23.66 -6.27 -0.90
CA ALA A 114 22.86 -5.22 -0.29
C ALA A 114 21.46 -5.72 0.09
N GLU A 115 20.82 -6.53 -0.75
CA GLU A 115 19.56 -7.21 -0.42
C GLU A 115 19.70 -8.06 0.84
N LYS A 116 20.74 -8.91 0.92
CA LYS A 116 20.99 -9.73 2.11
C LYS A 116 21.14 -8.87 3.36
N ARG A 117 21.95 -7.82 3.31
CA ARG A 117 22.15 -6.93 4.45
C ARG A 117 20.89 -6.16 4.84
N PHE A 118 20.12 -5.71 3.85
CA PHE A 118 18.82 -5.09 4.07
C PHE A 118 17.87 -6.05 4.80
N LEU A 119 17.73 -7.29 4.32
CA LEU A 119 16.83 -8.29 4.92
C LEU A 119 17.22 -8.63 6.36
N GLU A 120 18.51 -8.68 6.68
CA GLU A 120 19.00 -8.88 8.05
C GLU A 120 18.55 -7.73 8.98
N LEU A 121 18.80 -6.48 8.58
CA LEU A 121 18.41 -5.30 9.35
C LEU A 121 16.89 -5.17 9.45
N TRP A 122 16.17 -5.38 8.35
CA TRP A 122 14.72 -5.23 8.25
C TRP A 122 13.97 -6.29 9.06
N ARG A 123 14.45 -7.53 9.09
CA ARG A 123 13.82 -8.55 9.97
C ARG A 123 14.11 -8.29 11.45
N ALA A 124 15.26 -7.69 11.77
CA ALA A 124 15.60 -7.34 13.14
C ALA A 124 14.65 -6.27 13.72
N HIS A 125 14.31 -5.21 12.98
CA HIS A 125 13.40 -4.17 13.51
C HIS A 125 11.98 -4.69 13.74
N ILE A 126 11.50 -5.62 12.90
CA ILE A 126 10.21 -6.30 13.11
C ILE A 126 10.23 -7.01 14.48
N GLY A 127 11.31 -7.72 14.80
CA GLY A 127 11.50 -8.36 16.10
C GLY A 127 11.46 -7.38 17.28
N MET A 128 11.99 -6.16 17.10
CA MET A 128 11.95 -5.11 18.13
C MET A 128 10.53 -4.58 18.36
N PHE A 129 9.72 -4.42 17.31
CA PHE A 129 8.31 -4.07 17.48
C PHE A 129 7.48 -5.22 18.08
N VAL A 130 7.83 -6.48 17.79
CA VAL A 130 7.25 -7.64 18.49
C VAL A 130 7.58 -7.57 19.98
N ALA A 131 8.82 -7.27 20.37
CA ALA A 131 9.20 -7.10 21.77
C ALA A 131 8.44 -5.94 22.44
N TYR A 132 8.29 -4.80 21.75
CA TYR A 132 7.47 -3.68 22.23
C TYR A 132 6.01 -4.10 22.46
N THR A 133 5.44 -4.83 21.50
CA THR A 133 4.06 -5.35 21.57
C THR A 133 3.86 -6.31 22.73
N GLN A 134 4.82 -7.20 22.98
CA GLN A 134 4.79 -8.10 24.13
C GLN A 134 4.88 -7.33 25.45
N GLY A 135 5.68 -6.27 25.50
CA GLY A 135 5.73 -5.34 26.64
C GLY A 135 4.38 -4.67 26.88
N ALA A 136 3.76 -4.13 25.83
CA ALA A 136 2.43 -3.52 25.89
C ALA A 136 1.36 -4.50 26.38
N ALA A 137 1.33 -5.72 25.85
CA ALA A 137 0.37 -6.76 26.25
C ALA A 137 0.47 -7.12 27.76
N LYS A 138 1.68 -7.06 28.31
CA LYS A 138 2.00 -7.37 29.71
C LYS A 138 1.98 -6.15 30.63
N ASN A 139 1.70 -4.95 30.11
CA ASN A 139 1.88 -3.68 30.82
C ASN A 139 3.31 -3.50 31.40
N ASP A 140 4.31 -4.02 30.71
CA ASP A 140 5.71 -3.98 31.12
C ASP A 140 6.42 -2.76 30.50
N ALA A 141 6.50 -1.69 31.29
CA ALA A 141 7.14 -0.44 30.86
C ALA A 141 8.65 -0.61 30.57
N ALA A 142 9.34 -1.49 31.30
CA ALA A 142 10.77 -1.71 31.10
C ALA A 142 11.04 -2.44 29.78
N ALA A 143 10.21 -3.43 29.44
CA ALA A 143 10.27 -4.11 28.14
C ALA A 143 9.99 -3.14 26.98
N LYS A 144 8.98 -2.27 27.11
CA LYS A 144 8.69 -1.22 26.10
C LYS A 144 9.87 -0.26 25.94
N GLN A 145 10.44 0.22 27.05
CA GLN A 145 11.59 1.13 27.01
C GLN A 145 12.83 0.47 26.41
N LYS A 146 13.08 -0.80 26.71
CA LYS A 146 14.17 -1.56 26.09
C LYS A 146 13.97 -1.67 24.58
N ALA A 147 12.77 -2.02 24.11
CA ALA A 147 12.50 -2.13 22.69
C ALA A 147 12.67 -0.78 21.96
N VAL A 148 12.30 0.35 22.59
CA VAL A 148 12.57 1.69 22.06
C VAL A 148 14.06 1.97 21.95
N ALA A 149 14.86 1.63 22.98
CA ALA A 149 16.31 1.79 22.93
C ALA A 149 16.97 0.92 21.84
N ASP A 150 16.46 -0.29 21.61
CA ASP A 150 16.92 -1.17 20.53
C ASP A 150 16.55 -0.58 19.15
N LEU A 151 15.33 -0.04 18.97
CA LEU A 151 14.90 0.66 17.75
C LEU A 151 15.72 1.92 17.47
N ASP A 152 16.15 2.61 18.53
CA ASP A 152 17.05 3.76 18.44
C ASP A 152 18.47 3.39 17.97
N GLY A 153 18.93 2.18 18.31
CA GLY A 153 20.12 1.58 17.73
C GLY A 153 19.91 1.23 16.26
N TYR A 154 18.84 0.50 15.96
CA TYR A 154 18.48 0.11 14.59
C TYR A 154 18.43 1.29 13.63
N ARG A 155 17.80 2.41 14.00
CA ARG A 155 17.69 3.55 13.07
C ARG A 155 19.06 4.09 12.66
N LYS A 156 20.05 4.06 13.56
CA LYS A 156 21.43 4.50 13.28
C LYS A 156 22.15 3.51 12.37
N ASP A 157 22.00 2.21 12.63
CA ASP A 157 22.60 1.16 11.81
C ASP A 157 22.00 1.14 10.40
N PHE A 158 20.68 1.33 10.29
CA PHE A 158 19.96 1.38 9.03
C PHE A 158 20.30 2.64 8.22
N ASP A 159 20.43 3.80 8.87
CA ASP A 159 20.93 5.02 8.25
C ASP A 159 22.37 4.87 7.76
N ALA A 160 23.27 4.29 8.56
CA ALA A 160 24.65 4.05 8.16
C ALA A 160 24.75 3.10 6.95
N PHE A 161 23.89 2.06 6.91
CA PHE A 161 23.77 1.17 5.76
C PHE A 161 23.33 1.91 4.48
N LEU A 162 22.24 2.69 4.56
CA LEU A 162 21.68 3.37 3.39
C LEU A 162 22.55 4.53 2.91
N SER A 163 23.03 5.39 3.81
CA SER A 163 23.91 6.52 3.47
C SER A 163 25.32 6.06 3.08
N GLY A 164 25.77 4.90 3.55
CA GLY A 164 26.99 4.25 3.08
C GLY A 164 26.87 3.73 1.64
N ALA A 165 25.70 3.23 1.25
CA ALA A 165 25.42 2.75 -0.11
C ALA A 165 25.14 3.91 -1.09
N ASN A 166 24.53 5.01 -0.62
CA ASN A 166 24.11 6.12 -1.45
C ASN A 166 24.66 7.48 -0.97
N PRO A 167 25.59 8.10 -1.71
CA PRO A 167 26.17 9.39 -1.33
C PRO A 167 25.18 10.57 -1.45
N ASN A 168 24.02 10.37 -2.07
CA ASN A 168 22.96 11.38 -2.16
C ASN A 168 22.01 11.36 -0.94
N LEU A 169 22.18 10.42 -0.01
CA LEU A 169 21.50 10.43 1.28
C LEU A 169 22.42 11.06 2.33
N PRO A 170 22.06 12.22 2.91
CA PRO A 170 22.83 12.79 4.00
C PRO A 170 22.89 11.83 5.20
N LYS A 171 24.07 11.67 5.79
CA LYS A 171 24.25 10.87 7.01
C LYS A 171 23.35 11.41 8.11
N GLY A 172 22.63 10.53 8.80
CA GLY A 172 21.69 10.86 9.86
C GLY A 172 20.27 11.18 9.38
N ALA A 173 20.06 11.51 8.10
CA ALA A 173 18.74 11.93 7.63
C ALA A 173 17.70 10.80 7.70
N VAL A 174 18.08 9.56 7.39
CA VAL A 174 17.15 8.42 7.49
C VAL A 174 16.86 8.11 8.96
N ALA A 175 17.88 8.17 9.81
CA ALA A 175 17.72 7.99 11.25
C ALA A 175 16.73 9.01 11.84
N GLU A 176 16.81 10.28 11.44
CA GLU A 176 15.88 11.34 11.87
C GLU A 176 14.46 11.11 11.37
N LEU A 177 14.28 10.72 10.11
CA LEU A 177 12.97 10.40 9.54
C LEU A 177 12.28 9.23 10.25
N LEU A 178 13.06 8.28 10.79
CA LEU A 178 12.54 7.11 11.50
C LEU A 178 12.08 7.42 12.94
N VAL A 179 12.49 8.53 13.56
CA VAL A 179 12.06 8.89 14.93
C VAL A 179 10.54 9.01 15.04
N PRO A 180 9.85 9.91 14.31
CA PRO A 180 8.40 9.99 14.35
C PRO A 180 7.72 8.70 13.86
N HIS A 181 8.30 8.00 12.89
CA HIS A 181 7.76 6.73 12.40
C HIS A 181 7.64 5.69 13.51
N VAL A 182 8.73 5.48 14.27
CA VAL A 182 8.76 4.56 15.43
C VAL A 182 7.75 4.99 16.49
N GLN A 183 7.63 6.29 16.75
CA GLN A 183 6.67 6.83 17.72
C GLN A 183 5.22 6.59 17.30
N HIS A 184 4.87 6.76 16.02
CA HIS A 184 3.52 6.50 15.53
C HIS A 184 3.15 5.01 15.61
N ILE A 185 4.07 4.11 15.29
CA ILE A 185 3.82 2.65 15.44
C ILE A 185 3.67 2.28 16.91
N ALA A 186 4.54 2.78 17.80
CA ALA A 186 4.42 2.56 19.23
C ALA A 186 3.08 3.06 19.78
N ALA A 187 2.61 4.24 19.35
CA ALA A 187 1.30 4.77 19.72
C ALA A 187 0.14 3.90 19.20
N ALA A 188 0.28 3.33 17.99
CA ALA A 188 -0.69 2.38 17.45
C ALA A 188 -0.78 1.12 18.32
N VAL A 189 0.37 0.52 18.67
CA VAL A 189 0.44 -0.65 19.55
C VAL A 189 -0.17 -0.37 20.92
N ASP A 190 0.21 0.75 21.55
CA ASP A 190 -0.30 1.14 22.86
C ASP A 190 -1.83 1.37 22.82
N GLY A 191 -2.35 2.02 21.77
CA GLY A 191 -3.78 2.24 21.60
C GLY A 191 -4.56 0.93 21.47
N ILE A 192 -4.09 0.03 20.60
CA ILE A 192 -4.73 -1.28 20.40
C ILE A 192 -4.65 -2.13 21.69
N ALA A 193 -3.50 -2.15 22.37
CA ALA A 193 -3.31 -2.90 23.61
C ALA A 193 -4.21 -2.41 24.76
N ALA A 194 -4.48 -1.10 24.80
CA ALA A 194 -5.40 -0.47 25.75
C ALA A 194 -6.89 -0.64 25.37
N GLY A 195 -7.20 -1.18 24.18
CA GLY A 195 -8.56 -1.24 23.64
C GLY A 195 -9.08 0.10 23.09
N ASP A 196 -8.23 1.13 23.04
CA ASP A 196 -8.50 2.40 22.36
C ASP A 196 -8.20 2.25 20.87
N PHE A 197 -9.07 1.50 20.18
CA PHE A 197 -8.94 1.23 18.75
C PHE A 197 -8.96 2.51 17.90
N ALA A 198 -9.65 3.57 18.35
CA ALA A 198 -9.69 4.84 17.65
C ALA A 198 -8.30 5.46 17.59
N LYS A 199 -7.62 5.60 18.75
CA LYS A 199 -6.23 6.05 18.80
C LYS A 199 -5.28 5.10 18.07
N GLY A 200 -5.48 3.79 18.26
CA GLY A 200 -4.66 2.75 17.65
C GLY A 200 -4.63 2.84 16.13
N PHE A 201 -5.80 2.84 15.49
CA PHE A 201 -5.91 2.87 14.04
C PHE A 201 -5.59 4.24 13.43
N ASP A 202 -5.85 5.33 14.15
CA ASP A 202 -5.42 6.67 13.71
C ASP A 202 -3.90 6.80 13.70
N SER A 203 -3.23 6.29 14.74
CA SER A 203 -1.77 6.25 14.81
C SER A 203 -1.18 5.32 13.74
N LEU A 204 -1.84 4.19 13.46
CA LEU A 204 -1.43 3.28 12.40
C LEU A 204 -1.51 3.95 11.03
N LYS A 205 -2.62 4.64 10.73
CA LYS A 205 -2.74 5.43 9.50
C LYS A 205 -1.66 6.50 9.42
N THR A 206 -1.42 7.23 10.53
CA THR A 206 -0.38 8.26 10.59
C THR A 206 1.01 7.68 10.32
N ALA A 207 1.31 6.49 10.84
CA ALA A 207 2.57 5.79 10.56
C ALA A 207 2.70 5.40 9.09
N ALA A 208 1.59 4.95 8.47
CA ALA A 208 1.53 4.57 7.06
C ALA A 208 1.71 5.80 6.15
N ASP A 209 1.02 6.92 6.43
CA ASP A 209 1.19 8.19 5.72
C ASP A 209 2.63 8.73 5.86
N HIS A 210 3.23 8.56 7.04
CA HIS A 210 4.63 8.97 7.28
C HIS A 210 5.63 8.15 6.45
N SER A 211 5.28 6.95 6.00
CA SER A 211 6.15 6.10 5.19
C SER A 211 6.57 6.79 3.87
N GLN A 212 5.72 7.66 3.31
CA GLN A 212 6.05 8.45 2.12
C GLN A 212 7.23 9.41 2.37
N LYS A 213 7.35 9.98 3.58
CA LYS A 213 8.48 10.85 3.95
C LYS A 213 9.81 10.09 4.01
N ILE A 214 9.76 8.76 4.09
CA ILE A 214 10.93 7.89 4.01
C ILE A 214 11.13 7.41 2.56
N ALA A 215 10.06 6.98 1.89
CA ALA A 215 10.09 6.43 0.54
C ALA A 215 10.61 7.45 -0.50
N ASP A 216 10.11 8.67 -0.48
CA ASP A 216 10.40 9.71 -1.47
C ASP A 216 11.91 10.09 -1.53
N PRO A 217 12.58 10.42 -0.41
CA PRO A 217 14.02 10.71 -0.45
C PRO A 217 14.86 9.48 -0.83
N LEU A 218 14.45 8.27 -0.43
CA LEU A 218 15.16 7.04 -0.84
C LEU A 218 15.05 6.81 -2.34
N ALA A 219 13.86 6.89 -2.91
CA ALA A 219 13.63 6.75 -4.34
C ALA A 219 14.41 7.80 -5.14
N GLY A 220 14.36 9.06 -4.70
CA GLY A 220 15.08 10.17 -5.33
C GLY A 220 16.59 9.98 -5.28
N ALA A 221 17.15 9.55 -4.15
CA ALA A 221 18.57 9.31 -4.02
C ALA A 221 19.04 8.12 -4.88
N VAL A 222 18.27 7.02 -4.94
CA VAL A 222 18.58 5.86 -5.78
C VAL A 222 18.57 6.25 -7.26
N ALA A 223 17.54 6.96 -7.71
CA ALA A 223 17.44 7.41 -9.11
C ALA A 223 18.58 8.37 -9.48
N LYS A 224 18.98 9.26 -8.55
CA LYS A 224 20.11 10.18 -8.74
C LYS A 224 21.45 9.45 -8.80
N GLN A 225 21.64 8.37 -8.04
CA GLN A 225 22.87 7.58 -8.08
C GLN A 225 22.98 6.71 -9.34
N PHE A 226 21.86 6.17 -9.83
CA PHE A 226 21.83 5.27 -10.98
C PHE A 226 20.89 5.76 -12.09
N PRO A 227 21.19 6.89 -12.76
CA PRO A 227 20.32 7.45 -13.78
C PRO A 227 20.11 6.52 -14.98
N ASP A 228 21.08 5.65 -15.29
CA ASP A 228 20.96 4.67 -16.38
C ASP A 228 20.01 3.51 -16.03
N LYS A 229 19.94 3.12 -14.74
CA LYS A 229 19.02 2.08 -14.26
C LYS A 229 17.61 2.63 -14.02
N PHE A 230 17.53 3.88 -13.57
CA PHE A 230 16.29 4.54 -13.22
C PHE A 230 16.11 5.88 -13.97
N PRO A 231 16.05 5.85 -15.32
CA PRO A 231 15.84 7.05 -16.11
C PRO A 231 14.46 7.68 -15.89
N GLY A 232 14.37 8.97 -16.24
CA GLY A 232 13.15 9.77 -16.21
C GLY A 232 13.03 10.67 -14.97
N ASN A 233 11.91 11.40 -14.87
CA ASN A 233 11.65 12.33 -13.78
C ASN A 233 10.58 11.76 -12.83
N GLY A 234 11.01 11.19 -11.70
CA GLY A 234 10.12 10.72 -10.64
C GLY A 234 9.56 11.80 -9.71
N ALA A 235 9.88 13.08 -9.93
CA ALA A 235 9.56 14.20 -9.05
C ALA A 235 8.66 15.26 -9.69
N SER A 236 8.00 14.96 -10.81
CA SER A 236 7.02 15.86 -11.43
C SER A 236 5.68 15.85 -10.68
N LYS A 237 4.88 16.92 -10.83
CA LYS A 237 3.51 16.96 -10.26
C LYS A 237 2.60 15.83 -10.75
N ALA A 238 2.77 15.39 -11.99
CA ALA A 238 2.05 14.25 -12.52
C ALA A 238 2.41 12.95 -11.76
N VAL A 239 3.69 12.76 -11.43
CA VAL A 239 4.14 11.62 -10.63
C VAL A 239 3.71 11.77 -9.17
N ASP A 240 3.67 12.97 -8.61
CA ASP A 240 3.11 13.22 -7.27
C ASP A 240 1.64 12.78 -7.20
N LEU A 241 0.83 13.13 -8.21
CA LEU A 241 -0.56 12.69 -8.31
C LEU A 241 -0.64 11.16 -8.39
N ARG A 242 0.21 10.51 -9.20
CA ARG A 242 0.26 9.04 -9.30
C ARG A 242 0.60 8.38 -7.98
N VAL A 243 1.66 8.84 -7.31
CA VAL A 243 2.08 8.30 -6.00
C VAL A 243 0.97 8.50 -4.98
N SER A 244 0.36 9.68 -4.93
CA SER A 244 -0.73 9.97 -4.00
C SER A 244 -1.96 9.10 -4.26
N MET A 245 -2.37 8.93 -5.52
CA MET A 245 -3.50 8.06 -5.87
C MET A 245 -3.24 6.59 -5.54
N ASN A 246 -2.04 6.08 -5.85
CA ASN A 246 -1.64 4.72 -5.53
C ASN A 246 -1.60 4.49 -4.01
N ASN A 247 -0.94 5.38 -3.26
CA ASN A 247 -0.87 5.27 -1.80
C ASN A 247 -2.25 5.31 -1.15
N LEU A 248 -3.12 6.24 -1.56
CA LEU A 248 -4.45 6.34 -0.95
C LEU A 248 -5.34 5.14 -1.30
N LEU A 249 -5.28 4.60 -2.53
CA LEU A 249 -6.05 3.41 -2.90
C LEU A 249 -5.50 2.13 -2.27
N GLY A 250 -4.18 1.98 -2.19
CA GLY A 250 -3.55 0.87 -1.46
C GLY A 250 -3.89 0.92 0.04
N SER A 251 -3.75 2.10 0.66
CA SER A 251 -4.20 2.33 2.04
C SER A 251 -5.69 2.05 2.23
N HIS A 252 -6.54 2.36 1.25
CA HIS A 252 -7.97 2.05 1.30
C HIS A 252 -8.22 0.54 1.46
N VAL A 253 -7.49 -0.30 0.71
CA VAL A 253 -7.60 -1.76 0.77
C VAL A 253 -7.24 -2.28 2.16
N TYR A 254 -6.11 -1.84 2.72
CA TYR A 254 -5.71 -2.28 4.05
C TYR A 254 -6.62 -1.70 5.15
N LEU A 255 -6.98 -0.42 5.08
CA LEU A 255 -7.89 0.19 6.05
C LEU A 255 -9.28 -0.47 6.03
N ALA A 256 -9.75 -0.95 4.87
CA ALA A 256 -10.98 -1.73 4.77
C ALA A 256 -10.87 -3.09 5.47
N GLY A 257 -9.67 -3.66 5.53
CA GLY A 257 -9.38 -4.86 6.32
C GLY A 257 -9.59 -4.68 7.83
N LEU A 258 -9.37 -3.47 8.38
CA LEU A 258 -9.54 -3.22 9.82
C LEU A 258 -10.97 -3.50 10.33
N PRO A 259 -12.03 -2.84 9.85
CA PRO A 259 -13.39 -3.11 10.31
C PRO A 259 -13.81 -4.55 10.00
N VAL A 260 -13.37 -5.14 8.89
CA VAL A 260 -13.65 -6.55 8.57
C VAL A 260 -13.15 -7.46 9.68
N ARG A 261 -11.89 -7.33 10.07
CA ARG A 261 -11.29 -8.16 11.12
C ARG A 261 -11.93 -7.93 12.47
N MET A 262 -12.19 -6.67 12.83
CA MET A 262 -12.82 -6.36 14.11
C MET A 262 -14.27 -6.88 14.17
N ALA A 263 -15.00 -6.87 13.06
CA ALA A 263 -16.33 -7.49 12.96
C ALA A 263 -16.25 -9.02 13.12
N LEU A 264 -15.31 -9.69 12.45
CA LEU A 264 -15.09 -11.13 12.58
C LEU A 264 -14.62 -11.54 13.99
N ALA A 265 -13.89 -10.66 14.68
CA ALA A 265 -13.50 -10.82 16.07
C ALA A 265 -14.61 -10.46 17.08
N GLY A 266 -15.77 -9.98 16.62
CA GLY A 266 -16.90 -9.62 17.48
C GLY A 266 -16.72 -8.32 18.27
N SER A 267 -15.83 -7.42 17.85
CA SER A 267 -15.56 -6.14 18.52
C SER A 267 -16.27 -4.98 17.82
N ASP A 268 -17.43 -4.56 18.35
CA ASP A 268 -18.16 -3.39 17.86
C ASP A 268 -17.37 -2.06 17.99
N PRO A 269 -16.69 -1.76 19.12
CA PRO A 269 -15.86 -0.55 19.22
C PRO A 269 -14.71 -0.55 18.20
N GLY A 270 -14.07 -1.70 17.99
CA GLY A 270 -13.03 -1.86 16.98
C GLY A 270 -13.56 -1.69 15.56
N PHE A 271 -14.72 -2.26 15.26
CA PHE A 271 -15.39 -2.10 13.97
C PHE A 271 -15.65 -0.61 13.67
N LYS A 272 -16.23 0.12 14.63
CA LYS A 272 -16.51 1.57 14.48
C LYS A 272 -15.22 2.37 14.29
N ALA A 273 -14.18 2.08 15.07
CA ALA A 273 -12.88 2.74 14.92
C ALA A 273 -12.25 2.47 13.54
N GLY A 274 -12.28 1.23 13.07
CA GLY A 274 -11.77 0.84 11.75
C GLY A 274 -12.54 1.51 10.62
N ALA A 275 -13.88 1.56 10.72
CA ALA A 275 -14.72 2.27 9.76
C ALA A 275 -14.43 3.77 9.72
N ALA A 276 -14.18 4.39 10.88
CA ALA A 276 -13.78 5.80 10.95
C ALA A 276 -12.40 6.05 10.30
N ALA A 277 -11.42 5.17 10.51
CA ALA A 277 -10.11 5.28 9.87
C ALA A 277 -10.21 5.13 8.33
N LEU A 278 -11.04 4.19 7.86
CA LEU A 278 -11.36 4.02 6.43
C LEU A 278 -12.04 5.27 5.83
N ASP A 279 -12.97 5.89 6.56
CA ASP A 279 -13.64 7.11 6.09
C ASP A 279 -12.69 8.31 6.00
N LYS A 280 -11.70 8.42 6.90
CA LYS A 280 -10.65 9.47 6.78
C LYS A 280 -9.89 9.35 5.46
N ASN A 281 -9.47 8.14 5.09
CA ASN A 281 -8.84 7.88 3.79
C ASN A 281 -9.80 8.17 2.62
N THR A 282 -11.08 7.86 2.78
CA THR A 282 -12.13 8.18 1.78
C THR A 282 -12.27 9.69 1.54
N VAL A 283 -12.20 10.50 2.59
CA VAL A 283 -12.20 11.96 2.50
C VAL A 283 -10.91 12.49 1.85
N GLU A 284 -9.76 11.86 2.09
CA GLU A 284 -8.50 12.24 1.43
C GLU A 284 -8.55 11.91 -0.08
N LEU A 285 -9.07 10.73 -0.45
CA LEU A 285 -9.30 10.37 -1.85
C LEU A 285 -10.23 11.36 -2.56
N SER A 286 -11.34 11.75 -1.90
CA SER A 286 -12.27 12.71 -2.50
C SER A 286 -11.61 14.07 -2.74
N LYS A 287 -10.79 14.56 -1.80
CA LYS A 287 -10.04 15.81 -1.94
C LYS A 287 -9.03 15.74 -3.08
N ASN A 288 -8.38 14.60 -3.31
CA ASN A 288 -7.51 14.41 -4.46
C ASN A 288 -8.28 14.58 -5.78
N ILE A 289 -9.46 13.99 -5.91
CA ILE A 289 -10.33 14.19 -7.07
C ILE A 289 -10.80 15.66 -7.16
N GLY A 290 -11.19 16.26 -6.04
CA GLY A 290 -11.60 17.66 -5.92
C GLY A 290 -10.54 18.66 -6.34
N SER A 291 -9.27 18.38 -6.04
CA SER A 291 -8.14 19.24 -6.42
C SER A 291 -8.00 19.40 -7.94
N VAL A 292 -8.51 18.43 -8.71
CA VAL A 292 -8.45 18.41 -10.17
C VAL A 292 -9.76 18.91 -10.79
N TYR A 293 -10.89 18.35 -10.33
CA TYR A 293 -12.22 18.53 -10.95
C TYR A 293 -13.16 19.48 -10.19
N GLY A 294 -12.76 19.96 -9.01
CA GLY A 294 -13.53 20.89 -8.18
C GLY A 294 -14.52 20.22 -7.22
N ALA A 295 -15.12 21.05 -6.36
CA ALA A 295 -15.98 20.61 -5.25
C ALA A 295 -17.19 19.74 -5.65
N PRO A 296 -17.90 19.98 -6.80
CA PRO A 296 -19.00 19.11 -7.20
C PRO A 296 -18.55 17.66 -7.48
N ALA A 297 -17.38 17.50 -8.12
CA ALA A 297 -16.82 16.18 -8.41
C ALA A 297 -16.34 15.49 -7.12
N GLU A 298 -15.72 16.25 -6.21
CA GLU A 298 -15.36 15.74 -4.87
C GLU A 298 -16.58 15.20 -4.12
N ALA A 299 -17.67 15.98 -4.06
CA ALA A 299 -18.89 15.58 -3.37
C ALA A 299 -19.50 14.31 -4.00
N ARG A 300 -19.55 14.24 -5.33
CA ARG A 300 -20.08 13.05 -6.02
C ARG A 300 -19.19 11.81 -5.85
N PHE A 301 -17.87 11.98 -5.89
CA PHE A 301 -16.94 10.90 -5.59
C PHE A 301 -17.17 10.39 -4.17
N LEU A 302 -17.24 11.30 -3.19
CA LEU A 302 -17.40 10.95 -1.78
C LEU A 302 -18.71 10.18 -1.52
N GLU A 303 -19.80 10.57 -2.17
CA GLU A 303 -21.08 9.87 -2.10
C GLU A 303 -20.97 8.42 -2.63
N LEU A 304 -20.45 8.24 -3.85
CA LEU A 304 -20.27 6.93 -4.47
C LEU A 304 -19.32 6.04 -3.65
N TRP A 305 -18.21 6.61 -3.19
CA TRP A 305 -17.17 5.89 -2.44
C TRP A 305 -17.62 5.50 -1.04
N ARG A 306 -18.51 6.26 -0.39
CA ARG A 306 -19.11 5.82 0.87
C ARG A 306 -20.14 4.71 0.66
N ALA A 307 -20.86 4.74 -0.46
CA ALA A 307 -21.83 3.71 -0.78
C ALA A 307 -21.17 2.33 -0.96
N HIS A 308 -20.05 2.21 -1.69
CA HIS A 308 -19.39 0.90 -1.88
C HIS A 308 -18.84 0.32 -0.59
N ILE A 309 -18.33 1.17 0.32
CA ILE A 309 -17.90 0.73 1.66
C ILE A 309 -19.07 0.05 2.40
N GLY A 310 -20.26 0.67 2.36
CA GLY A 310 -21.47 0.09 2.96
C GLY A 310 -21.82 -1.29 2.37
N MET A 311 -21.64 -1.48 1.06
CA MET A 311 -21.88 -2.76 0.39
C MET A 311 -20.87 -3.84 0.83
N PHE A 312 -19.58 -3.51 0.97
CA PHE A 312 -18.58 -4.45 1.51
C PHE A 312 -18.80 -4.76 3.00
N VAL A 313 -19.26 -3.79 3.78
CA VAL A 313 -19.70 -4.05 5.17
C VAL A 313 -20.85 -5.05 5.18
N ALA A 314 -21.85 -4.89 4.32
CA ALA A 314 -22.96 -5.85 4.20
C ALA A 314 -22.47 -7.25 3.79
N TYR A 315 -21.56 -7.34 2.80
CA TYR A 315 -20.94 -8.61 2.41
C TYR A 315 -20.21 -9.27 3.59
N THR A 316 -19.44 -8.49 4.35
CA THR A 316 -18.68 -8.97 5.50
C THR A 316 -19.59 -9.47 6.62
N GLN A 317 -20.67 -8.75 6.91
CA GLN A 317 -21.67 -9.19 7.87
C GLN A 317 -22.37 -10.47 7.41
N GLY A 318 -22.63 -10.61 6.11
CA GLY A 318 -23.15 -11.84 5.51
C GLY A 318 -22.19 -13.01 5.70
N ALA A 319 -20.90 -12.81 5.40
CA ALA A 319 -19.86 -13.82 5.61
C ALA A 319 -19.75 -14.23 7.10
N ALA A 320 -19.73 -13.26 8.03
CA ALA A 320 -19.66 -13.52 9.47
C ALA A 320 -20.87 -14.33 10.00
N LYS A 321 -22.03 -14.19 9.35
CA LYS A 321 -23.29 -14.86 9.73
C LYS A 321 -23.61 -16.10 8.88
N ASN A 322 -22.74 -16.48 7.93
CA ASN A 322 -23.00 -17.50 6.92
C ASN A 322 -24.30 -17.25 6.11
N ASP A 323 -24.62 -15.98 5.85
CA ASP A 323 -25.80 -15.56 5.09
C ASP A 323 -25.45 -15.36 3.61
N ALA A 324 -25.70 -16.39 2.81
CA ALA A 324 -25.46 -16.37 1.37
C ALA A 324 -26.33 -15.32 0.64
N ALA A 325 -27.56 -15.09 1.09
CA ALA A 325 -28.46 -14.14 0.45
C ALA A 325 -27.98 -12.68 0.66
N ALA A 326 -27.47 -12.37 1.86
CA ALA A 326 -26.85 -11.07 2.12
C ALA A 326 -25.58 -10.85 1.28
N LYS A 327 -24.74 -11.87 1.12
CA LYS A 327 -23.56 -11.82 0.24
C LYS A 327 -23.95 -11.59 -1.21
N ASP A 328 -24.90 -12.37 -1.73
CA ASP A 328 -25.38 -12.25 -3.11
C ASP A 328 -26.01 -10.89 -3.40
N LYS A 329 -26.75 -10.33 -2.43
CA LYS A 329 -27.29 -8.98 -2.54
C LYS A 329 -26.16 -7.94 -2.60
N ALA A 330 -25.18 -8.03 -1.70
CA ALA A 330 -24.05 -7.10 -1.69
C ALA A 330 -23.25 -7.13 -3.01
N VAL A 331 -23.06 -8.31 -3.60
CA VAL A 331 -22.42 -8.45 -4.93
C VAL A 331 -23.23 -7.76 -6.02
N LYS A 332 -24.56 -7.95 -6.05
CA LYS A 332 -25.44 -7.26 -7.02
C LYS A 332 -25.42 -5.75 -6.86
N ASP A 333 -25.40 -5.26 -5.62
CA ASP A 333 -25.30 -3.83 -5.32
C ASP A 333 -23.93 -3.27 -5.78
N LEU A 334 -22.84 -4.01 -5.54
CA LEU A 334 -21.49 -3.67 -6.01
C LEU A 334 -21.40 -3.63 -7.54
N ASP A 335 -22.09 -4.52 -8.25
CA ASP A 335 -22.19 -4.46 -9.71
C ASP A 335 -22.87 -3.17 -10.19
N GLY A 336 -23.90 -2.69 -9.47
CA GLY A 336 -24.50 -1.38 -9.69
C GLY A 336 -23.50 -0.25 -9.47
N TYR A 337 -22.81 -0.26 -8.34
CA TYR A 337 -21.77 0.72 -8.03
C TYR A 337 -20.68 0.79 -9.11
N ARG A 338 -20.18 -0.35 -9.61
CA ARG A 338 -19.13 -0.36 -10.65
C ARG A 338 -19.57 0.39 -11.91
N ARG A 339 -20.84 0.22 -12.33
CA ARG A 339 -21.42 0.95 -13.48
C ARG A 339 -21.54 2.45 -13.20
N ASP A 340 -22.06 2.82 -12.03
CA ASP A 340 -22.27 4.23 -11.67
C ASP A 340 -20.93 4.98 -11.51
N PHE A 341 -19.93 4.31 -10.95
CA PHE A 341 -18.60 4.87 -10.76
C PHE A 341 -17.83 5.02 -12.08
N ASP A 342 -17.95 4.05 -12.99
CA ASP A 342 -17.42 4.17 -14.35
C ASP A 342 -18.08 5.34 -15.11
N ALA A 343 -19.41 5.45 -15.05
CA ALA A 343 -20.14 6.53 -15.70
C ALA A 343 -19.73 7.91 -15.15
N PHE A 344 -19.50 8.02 -13.83
CA PHE A 344 -18.99 9.24 -13.21
C PHE A 344 -17.59 9.61 -13.73
N LEU A 345 -16.63 8.66 -13.69
CA LEU A 345 -15.25 8.94 -14.08
C LEU A 345 -15.07 9.16 -15.58
N SER A 346 -15.70 8.33 -16.42
CA SER A 346 -15.65 8.48 -17.88
C SER A 346 -16.45 9.69 -18.38
N GLY A 347 -17.48 10.10 -17.63
CA GLY A 347 -18.21 11.36 -17.87
C GLY A 347 -17.37 12.59 -17.56
N ALA A 348 -16.53 12.54 -16.52
CA ALA A 348 -15.64 13.63 -16.14
C ALA A 348 -14.38 13.71 -17.03
N ASN A 349 -13.90 12.58 -17.54
CA ASN A 349 -12.65 12.49 -18.29
C ASN A 349 -12.83 11.79 -19.66
N PRO A 350 -12.72 12.53 -20.78
CA PRO A 350 -12.87 11.96 -22.12
C PRO A 350 -11.73 11.01 -22.52
N ASN A 351 -10.64 10.95 -21.76
CA ASN A 351 -9.53 10.02 -21.97
C ASN A 351 -9.71 8.68 -21.24
N LEU A 352 -10.78 8.51 -20.46
CA LEU A 352 -11.18 7.23 -19.90
C LEU A 352 -12.25 6.58 -20.79
N PRO A 353 -11.98 5.43 -21.44
CA PRO A 353 -12.99 4.71 -22.19
C PRO A 353 -14.14 4.28 -21.28
N LYS A 354 -15.38 4.43 -21.75
CA LYS A 354 -16.57 3.92 -21.06
C LYS A 354 -16.45 2.41 -20.85
N GLY A 355 -16.79 1.95 -19.64
CA GLY A 355 -16.70 0.55 -19.21
C GLY A 355 -15.30 0.09 -18.76
N ALA A 356 -14.24 0.89 -18.98
CA ALA A 356 -12.89 0.49 -18.60
C ALA A 356 -12.72 0.40 -17.07
N VAL A 357 -13.26 1.37 -16.33
CA VAL A 357 -13.18 1.36 -14.86
C VAL A 357 -14.09 0.26 -14.30
N GLU A 358 -15.28 0.09 -14.87
CA GLU A 358 -16.19 -0.97 -14.49
C GLU A 358 -15.51 -2.35 -14.58
N GLN A 359 -14.79 -2.61 -15.66
CA GLN A 359 -14.08 -3.87 -15.90
C GLN A 359 -12.91 -4.07 -14.93
N LEU A 360 -12.09 -3.04 -14.69
CA LEU A 360 -10.98 -3.10 -13.73
C LEU A 360 -11.48 -3.41 -12.32
N LEU A 361 -12.64 -2.85 -11.93
CA LEU A 361 -13.24 -3.08 -10.63
C LEU A 361 -13.73 -4.52 -10.42
N VAL A 362 -14.00 -5.32 -11.47
CA VAL A 362 -14.44 -6.72 -11.32
C VAL A 362 -13.40 -7.53 -10.54
N MET A 363 -12.13 -7.48 -10.99
CA MET A 363 -11.06 -8.25 -10.37
C MET A 363 -10.75 -7.75 -8.96
N HIS A 364 -10.80 -6.43 -8.76
CA HIS A 364 -10.61 -5.82 -7.44
C HIS A 364 -11.69 -6.26 -6.44
N VAL A 365 -12.98 -6.11 -6.81
CA VAL A 365 -14.10 -6.48 -5.95
C VAL A 365 -14.08 -7.96 -5.60
N ASN A 366 -13.83 -8.83 -6.58
CA ASN A 366 -13.75 -10.27 -6.35
C ASN A 366 -12.56 -10.64 -5.44
N GLY A 367 -11.42 -9.95 -5.57
CA GLY A 367 -10.26 -10.14 -4.70
C GLY A 367 -10.55 -9.80 -3.24
N ILE A 368 -11.22 -8.67 -2.99
CA ILE A 368 -11.65 -8.27 -1.64
C ILE A 368 -12.68 -9.25 -1.08
N ALA A 369 -13.71 -9.61 -1.85
CA ALA A 369 -14.71 -10.58 -1.42
C ALA A 369 -14.10 -11.94 -1.05
N LYS A 370 -13.14 -12.42 -1.86
CA LYS A 370 -12.36 -13.62 -1.55
C LYS A 370 -11.56 -13.47 -0.26
N SER A 371 -10.87 -12.34 -0.06
CA SER A 371 -10.14 -12.08 1.19
C SER A 371 -11.06 -12.15 2.41
N VAL A 372 -12.24 -11.52 2.34
CA VAL A 372 -13.24 -11.55 3.43
C VAL A 372 -13.67 -12.99 3.73
N ASP A 373 -13.98 -13.78 2.71
CA ASP A 373 -14.41 -15.17 2.88
C ASP A 373 -13.31 -16.05 3.52
N GLN A 374 -12.05 -15.89 3.10
CA GLN A 374 -10.94 -16.66 3.66
C GLN A 374 -10.63 -16.26 5.10
N LEU A 375 -10.71 -14.97 5.42
CA LEU A 375 -10.57 -14.50 6.80
C LEU A 375 -11.71 -15.01 7.69
N ALA A 376 -12.96 -15.02 7.20
CA ALA A 376 -14.11 -15.58 7.91
C ALA A 376 -13.96 -17.10 8.13
N ALA A 377 -13.39 -17.81 7.15
CA ALA A 377 -13.05 -19.23 7.25
C ALA A 377 -11.80 -19.51 8.11
N LYS A 378 -11.15 -18.47 8.65
CA LYS A 378 -9.88 -18.54 9.42
C LYS A 378 -8.69 -19.09 8.61
N ASP A 379 -8.78 -19.08 7.28
CA ASP A 379 -7.63 -19.26 6.40
C ASP A 379 -6.92 -17.91 6.22
N TYR A 380 -6.19 -17.51 7.26
CA TYR A 380 -5.51 -16.22 7.29
C TYR A 380 -4.46 -16.08 6.20
N LYS A 381 -3.73 -17.15 5.88
CA LYS A 381 -2.68 -17.11 4.86
C LYS A 381 -3.29 -16.78 3.49
N THR A 382 -4.35 -17.46 3.09
CA THR A 382 -5.03 -17.17 1.81
C THR A 382 -5.77 -15.84 1.87
N GLY A 383 -6.30 -15.47 3.03
CA GLY A 383 -6.91 -14.15 3.27
C GLY A 383 -5.95 -13.01 2.97
N TYR A 384 -4.79 -12.97 3.61
CA TYR A 384 -3.81 -11.91 3.38
C TYR A 384 -3.22 -11.94 1.97
N SER A 385 -3.00 -13.12 1.37
CA SER A 385 -2.56 -13.23 -0.02
C SER A 385 -3.62 -12.67 -1.00
N SER A 386 -4.90 -12.89 -0.72
CA SER A 386 -6.00 -12.31 -1.51
C SER A 386 -6.10 -10.80 -1.31
N LEU A 387 -5.82 -10.30 -0.09
CA LEU A 387 -5.75 -8.86 0.21
C LEU A 387 -4.61 -8.18 -0.57
N LYS A 388 -3.41 -8.78 -0.60
CA LYS A 388 -2.28 -8.33 -1.43
C LYS A 388 -2.68 -8.25 -2.90
N THR A 389 -3.31 -9.31 -3.42
CA THR A 389 -3.78 -9.34 -4.81
C THR A 389 -4.78 -8.20 -5.09
N ALA A 390 -5.65 -7.88 -4.14
CA ALA A 390 -6.60 -6.79 -4.28
C ALA A 390 -5.92 -5.40 -4.22
N GLU A 391 -4.84 -5.26 -3.47
CA GLU A 391 -3.98 -4.07 -3.48
C GLU A 391 -3.23 -3.93 -4.80
N ASP A 392 -2.66 -5.01 -5.36
CA ASP A 392 -2.05 -4.98 -6.71
C ASP A 392 -3.07 -4.51 -7.77
N HIS A 393 -4.31 -4.99 -7.68
CA HIS A 393 -5.40 -4.50 -8.55
C HIS A 393 -5.75 -3.03 -8.30
N SER A 394 -5.52 -2.49 -7.09
CA SER A 394 -5.75 -1.07 -6.80
C SER A 394 -4.78 -0.16 -7.57
N GLN A 395 -3.53 -0.59 -7.77
CA GLN A 395 -2.58 0.10 -8.65
C GLN A 395 -3.03 0.02 -10.12
N MET A 396 -3.53 -1.14 -10.57
CA MET A 396 -4.10 -1.29 -11.92
C MET A 396 -5.32 -0.40 -12.17
N LEU A 397 -6.01 0.04 -11.11
CA LEU A 397 -7.07 1.04 -11.16
C LEU A 397 -6.52 2.48 -11.12
N ALA A 398 -5.57 2.75 -10.22
CA ALA A 398 -5.01 4.08 -9.97
C ALA A 398 -4.26 4.65 -11.18
N ASP A 399 -3.42 3.83 -11.81
CA ASP A 399 -2.53 4.25 -12.90
C ASP A 399 -3.30 4.72 -14.16
N PRO A 400 -4.29 3.99 -14.72
CA PRO A 400 -5.03 4.48 -15.89
C PRO A 400 -5.90 5.71 -15.57
N ILE A 401 -6.49 5.79 -14.37
CA ILE A 401 -7.23 6.99 -13.93
C ILE A 401 -6.32 8.20 -13.88
N THR A 402 -5.13 8.05 -13.27
CA THR A 402 -4.15 9.12 -13.18
C THR A 402 -3.64 9.52 -14.56
N ALA A 403 -3.34 8.57 -15.44
CA ALA A 403 -2.90 8.83 -16.81
C ALA A 403 -3.94 9.65 -17.60
N ALA A 404 -5.21 9.30 -17.48
CA ALA A 404 -6.29 10.06 -18.10
C ALA A 404 -6.42 11.48 -17.52
N ILE A 405 -6.27 11.65 -16.21
CA ILE A 405 -6.26 12.96 -15.55
C ILE A 405 -5.11 13.84 -16.07
N VAL A 406 -3.89 13.29 -16.10
CA VAL A 406 -2.70 13.99 -16.61
C VAL A 406 -2.89 14.41 -18.07
N LYS A 407 -3.49 13.54 -18.88
CA LYS A 407 -3.80 13.84 -20.28
C LYS A 407 -4.87 14.93 -20.46
N GLN A 408 -5.84 15.02 -19.55
CA GLN A 408 -6.88 16.06 -19.59
C GLN A 408 -6.37 17.42 -19.08
N PHE A 409 -5.44 17.43 -18.12
CA PHE A 409 -4.94 18.65 -17.48
C PHE A 409 -3.42 18.78 -17.56
N PRO A 410 -2.81 18.78 -18.76
CA PRO A 410 -1.36 18.87 -18.91
C PRO A 410 -0.78 20.15 -18.30
N ASP A 411 -1.47 21.29 -18.39
CA ASP A 411 -0.96 22.56 -17.85
C ASP A 411 -0.96 22.61 -16.32
N LYS A 412 -1.88 21.88 -15.67
CA LYS A 412 -1.93 21.80 -14.19
C LYS A 412 -0.85 20.87 -13.63
N LEU A 413 -0.44 19.86 -14.41
CA LEU A 413 0.35 18.71 -13.95
C LEU A 413 1.70 18.55 -14.67
N GLY A 414 2.00 19.39 -15.67
CA GLY A 414 3.10 19.22 -16.62
C GLY A 414 4.44 19.84 -16.24
N ASN A 415 4.60 20.33 -14.99
CA ASN A 415 5.88 20.79 -14.46
C ASN A 415 6.34 19.89 -13.33
#